data_AF-A0A0R2R8V9-F1
#
_entry.id   AF-A0A0R2R8V9-F1
#
_cell.length_a   1.000
_cell.length_b   1.000
_cell.length_c   1.000
_cell.angle_alpha   90.00
_cell.angle_beta   90.00
_cell.angle_gamma   90.00
#
_symmetry.space_group_name_H-M   'P 1'
#
loop_
_entity.id
_entity.type
_entity.pdbx_description
1 polymer ?
#
loop_
_entity_poly.entity_id
_entity_poly.type
_entity_poly.pdbx_seq_one_letter_code
_entity_poly.pdbx_strand_id
1 'polypeptide(L)'
;MYRPLPDGLTIKESNVQGLGLFATKDFDADIVLGIVHIQNKNFPHGYIRTALGAFYNHSEDPNCVNVKGFWHQLPVCYLKTIRTIKAGEELTAKYTLYKDFKE
;
A
#
# COMPACT_ATOMS: atom_id res chain seq x y z
N MET A 1 8.51 -14.59 -15.87
CA MET A 1 7.06 -14.69 -15.60
C MET A 1 6.63 -13.47 -14.80
N TYR A 2 5.58 -12.76 -15.21
CA TYR A 2 5.09 -11.56 -14.51
C TYR A 2 4.43 -11.95 -13.18
N ARG A 3 4.66 -11.17 -12.12
CA ARG A 3 3.96 -11.30 -10.83
C ARG A 3 3.20 -9.99 -10.55
N PRO A 4 1.90 -10.06 -10.20
CA PRO A 4 1.11 -8.86 -9.92
C PRO A 4 1.47 -8.19 -8.59
N LEU A 5 2.06 -8.92 -7.66
CA LEU A 5 2.56 -8.41 -6.38
C LEU A 5 4.08 -8.56 -6.28
N PRO A 6 4.77 -7.66 -5.56
CA PRO A 6 6.17 -7.81 -5.20
C PRO A 6 6.44 -9.12 -4.46
N ASP A 7 7.69 -9.58 -4.55
CA ASP A 7 8.12 -10.77 -3.82
C ASP A 7 7.99 -10.58 -2.30
N GLY A 8 7.46 -11.59 -1.61
CA GLY A 8 7.20 -11.51 -0.18
C GLY A 8 5.80 -11.00 0.19
N LEU A 9 4.92 -10.77 -0.78
CA LEU A 9 3.54 -10.31 -0.53
C LEU A 9 2.50 -11.24 -1.15
N THR A 10 1.33 -11.30 -0.51
CA THR A 10 0.17 -12.05 -1.00
C THR A 10 -1.14 -11.39 -0.54
N ILE A 11 -2.27 -11.89 -1.03
CA ILE A 11 -3.61 -11.46 -0.61
C ILE A 11 -4.27 -12.60 0.15
N LYS A 12 -4.91 -12.29 1.28
CA LYS A 12 -5.69 -13.22 2.09
C LYS A 12 -6.92 -12.52 2.66
N GLU A 13 -7.81 -13.27 3.29
CA GLU A 13 -8.87 -12.70 4.11
C GLU A 13 -8.27 -11.82 5.22
N SER A 14 -8.84 -10.62 5.37
CA SER A 14 -8.40 -9.61 6.32
C SER A 14 -9.21 -9.71 7.61
N ASN A 15 -8.56 -9.46 8.74
CA ASN A 15 -9.26 -9.27 10.02
C ASN A 15 -9.84 -7.85 10.17
N VAL A 16 -9.50 -6.94 9.26
CA VAL A 16 -10.02 -5.57 9.20
C VAL A 16 -11.25 -5.52 8.32
N GLN A 17 -11.11 -5.81 7.02
CA GLN A 17 -12.21 -5.78 6.07
C GLN A 17 -11.87 -6.56 4.79
N GLY A 18 -12.73 -7.52 4.43
CA GLY A 18 -12.66 -8.22 3.13
C GLY A 18 -11.33 -8.92 2.89
N LEU A 19 -10.59 -8.47 1.88
CA LEU A 19 -9.26 -8.97 1.55
C LEU A 19 -8.18 -7.96 1.98
N GLY A 20 -7.05 -8.48 2.45
CA GLY A 20 -5.91 -7.70 2.90
C GLY A 20 -4.62 -8.10 2.20
N LEU A 21 -3.62 -7.22 2.26
CA LEU A 21 -2.26 -7.48 1.80
C LEU A 21 -1.45 -8.06 2.96
N PHE A 22 -0.79 -9.19 2.75
CA PHE A 22 -0.05 -9.91 3.80
C PHE A 22 1.39 -10.18 3.41
N ALA A 23 2.27 -10.17 4.41
CA ALA A 23 3.66 -10.58 4.26
C ALA A 23 3.76 -12.12 4.18
N THR A 24 4.54 -12.64 3.23
CA THR A 24 4.90 -14.07 3.17
C THR A 24 6.33 -14.33 3.65
N LYS A 25 7.08 -13.27 3.94
CA LYS A 25 8.41 -13.28 4.56
C LYS A 25 8.56 -12.07 5.48
N ASP A 26 9.61 -12.06 6.28
CA ASP A 26 9.94 -10.91 7.10
C ASP A 26 10.42 -9.74 6.23
N PHE A 27 10.07 -8.52 6.63
CA PHE A 27 10.59 -7.28 6.08
C PHE A 27 11.17 -6.43 7.21
N ASP A 28 12.29 -5.77 6.95
CA ASP A 28 12.82 -4.77 7.87
C ASP A 28 11.97 -3.50 7.88
N ALA A 29 12.27 -2.61 8.82
CA ALA A 29 11.75 -1.25 8.79
C ALA A 29 12.31 -0.50 7.58
N ASP A 30 11.58 0.52 7.15
CA ASP A 30 11.96 1.44 6.09
C ASP A 30 12.09 0.85 4.67
N ILE A 31 11.50 -0.32 4.42
CA ILE A 31 11.48 -0.97 3.12
C ILE A 31 10.36 -0.42 2.25
N VAL A 32 10.71 0.06 1.04
CA VAL A 32 9.75 0.44 0.00
C VAL A 32 9.27 -0.81 -0.71
N LEU A 33 7.98 -1.13 -0.55
CA LEU A 33 7.37 -2.35 -1.07
C LEU A 33 6.91 -2.18 -2.52
N GLY A 34 6.51 -0.96 -2.90
CA GLY A 34 6.10 -0.66 -4.28
C GLY A 34 5.12 0.49 -4.37
N ILE A 35 4.72 0.80 -5.60
CA ILE A 35 3.76 1.87 -5.91
C ILE A 35 2.36 1.41 -5.53
N VAL A 36 1.64 2.18 -4.73
CA VAL A 36 0.21 1.97 -4.41
C VAL A 36 -0.70 2.84 -5.24
N HIS A 37 -0.27 4.07 -5.54
CA HIS A 37 -1.08 5.04 -6.27
C HIS A 37 -0.26 5.73 -7.34
N ILE A 38 -0.85 5.94 -8.51
CA ILE A 38 -0.33 6.81 -9.56
C ILE A 38 -1.26 8.00 -9.63
N GLN A 39 -0.73 9.21 -9.45
CA GLN A 39 -1.56 10.41 -9.48
C GLN A 39 -2.03 10.68 -10.90
N ASN A 40 -3.35 10.74 -11.08
CA ASN A 40 -3.98 11.05 -12.34
C ASN A 40 -5.36 11.67 -12.08
N LYS A 41 -5.48 12.97 -12.32
CA LYS A 41 -6.70 13.75 -12.07
C LYS A 41 -7.93 13.30 -12.86
N ASN A 42 -7.73 12.51 -13.92
CA ASN A 42 -8.82 12.02 -14.76
C ASN A 42 -9.46 10.72 -14.22
N PHE A 43 -8.95 10.20 -13.10
CA PHE A 43 -9.47 9.00 -12.45
C PHE A 43 -10.21 9.36 -11.16
N PRO A 44 -11.12 8.48 -10.68
CA PRO A 44 -11.77 8.68 -9.39
C PRO A 44 -10.75 9.01 -8.31
N HIS A 45 -11.06 10.02 -7.50
CA HIS A 45 -10.21 10.44 -6.39
C HIS A 45 -8.84 11.01 -6.82
N GLY A 46 -8.59 11.23 -8.11
CA GLY A 46 -7.33 11.76 -8.63
C GLY A 46 -6.18 10.76 -8.64
N TYR A 47 -6.45 9.45 -8.47
CA TYR A 47 -5.42 8.41 -8.45
C TYR A 47 -5.88 7.11 -9.11
N ILE A 48 -4.93 6.43 -9.75
CA ILE A 48 -5.05 5.03 -10.16
C ILE A 48 -4.47 4.17 -9.04
N ARG A 49 -5.23 3.18 -8.56
CA ARG A 49 -4.75 2.20 -7.56
C ARG A 49 -4.07 1.03 -8.28
N THR A 50 -2.88 0.65 -7.81
CA THR A 50 -2.23 -0.59 -8.25
C THR A 50 -2.79 -1.79 -7.47
N ALA A 51 -2.32 -3.01 -7.75
CA ALA A 51 -2.67 -4.18 -6.95
C ALA A 51 -2.33 -3.97 -5.46
N LEU A 52 -1.18 -3.37 -5.13
CA LEU A 52 -0.86 -3.02 -3.75
C LEU A 52 -1.87 -2.03 -3.17
N GLY A 53 -2.17 -0.95 -3.91
CA GLY A 53 -3.09 0.11 -3.47
C GLY A 53 -4.54 -0.33 -3.34
N ALA A 54 -4.91 -1.44 -3.97
CA ALA A 54 -6.25 -2.00 -3.90
C ALA A 54 -6.48 -2.89 -2.67
N PHE A 55 -5.42 -3.48 -2.09
CA PHE A 55 -5.55 -4.53 -1.06
C PHE A 55 -4.89 -4.22 0.28
N TYR A 56 -4.05 -3.19 0.42
CA TYR A 56 -3.62 -2.78 1.77
C TYR A 56 -4.79 -2.10 2.49
N ASN A 57 -4.99 -2.44 3.77
CA ASN A 57 -6.10 -1.93 4.56
C ASN A 57 -5.74 -0.74 5.43
N HIS A 58 -6.76 -0.13 6.01
CA HIS A 58 -6.62 0.96 6.96
C HIS A 58 -6.37 0.45 8.39
N SER A 59 -5.48 1.13 9.11
CA SER A 59 -5.38 1.04 10.57
C SER A 59 -5.06 2.41 11.17
N GLU A 60 -5.53 2.67 12.38
CA GLU A 60 -5.14 3.83 13.19
C GLU A 60 -3.77 3.63 13.88
N ASP A 61 -3.34 2.37 14.05
CA ASP A 61 -1.99 1.96 14.43
C ASP A 61 -1.38 1.12 13.28
N PRO A 62 -0.94 1.77 12.18
CA PRO A 62 -0.48 1.06 10.99
C PRO A 62 0.96 0.56 11.13
N ASN A 63 1.33 -0.42 10.30
CA ASN A 63 2.72 -0.89 10.18
C ASN A 63 3.39 -0.45 8.87
N CYS A 64 2.66 0.27 8.01
CA CYS A 64 3.16 0.90 6.79
C CYS A 64 2.71 2.37 6.69
N VAL A 65 3.39 3.13 5.83
CA VAL A 65 3.05 4.52 5.48
C VAL A 65 3.08 4.74 3.97
N ASN A 66 2.23 5.65 3.49
CA ASN A 66 2.26 6.12 2.12
C ASN A 66 3.26 7.27 1.96
N VAL A 67 4.23 7.12 1.06
CA VAL A 67 5.27 8.12 0.78
C VAL A 67 5.08 8.65 -0.64
N LYS A 68 4.90 9.97 -0.78
CA LYS A 68 4.85 10.62 -2.10
C LYS A 68 6.23 10.60 -2.76
N GLY A 69 6.28 10.38 -4.06
CA GLY A 69 7.51 10.39 -4.83
C GLY A 69 7.24 10.42 -6.34
N PHE A 70 8.25 10.07 -7.12
CA PHE A 70 8.15 10.02 -8.57
C PHE A 70 8.67 8.69 -9.11
N TRP A 71 7.88 8.07 -9.99
CA TRP A 71 8.37 7.00 -10.86
C TRP A 71 8.73 7.63 -12.20
N HIS A 72 10.04 7.79 -12.46
CA HIS A 72 10.56 8.69 -13.49
C HIS A 72 10.01 10.11 -13.30
N GLN A 73 9.12 10.58 -14.17
CA GLN A 73 8.48 11.90 -14.08
C GLN A 73 7.01 11.83 -13.63
N LEU A 74 6.50 10.64 -13.33
CA LEU A 74 5.11 10.46 -12.91
C LEU A 74 5.01 10.58 -11.39
N PRO A 75 4.17 11.48 -10.86
CA PRO A 75 3.90 11.55 -9.43
C PRO A 75 3.17 10.29 -8.95
N VAL A 76 3.72 9.65 -7.93
CA VAL A 76 3.22 8.39 -7.37
C VAL A 76 3.26 8.40 -5.84
N CYS A 77 2.57 7.45 -5.23
CA CYS A 77 2.72 7.12 -3.80
C CYS A 77 3.25 5.69 -3.67
N TYR A 78 4.21 5.51 -2.79
CA TYR A 78 4.79 4.23 -2.42
C TYR A 78 4.25 3.75 -1.07
N LEU A 79 4.11 2.44 -0.89
CA LEU A 79 3.94 1.84 0.43
C LEU A 79 5.32 1.52 1.01
N LYS A 80 5.58 1.99 2.23
CA LYS A 80 6.85 1.79 2.93
C LYS A 80 6.58 1.23 4.34
N THR A 81 7.33 0.22 4.77
CA THR A 81 7.25 -0.29 6.15
C THR A 81 7.79 0.75 7.14
N ILE A 82 7.15 0.91 8.30
CA ILE A 82 7.64 1.83 9.36
C ILE A 82 8.30 1.10 10.53
N ARG A 83 8.13 -0.23 10.57
CA ARG A 83 8.76 -1.15 11.51
C ARG A 83 9.02 -2.48 10.80
N THR A 84 9.76 -3.37 11.45
CA THR A 84 9.86 -4.76 11.00
C THR A 84 8.47 -5.39 10.91
N ILE A 85 8.21 -6.11 9.81
CA ILE A 85 6.99 -6.87 9.54
C ILE A 85 7.35 -8.35 9.56
N LYS A 86 6.63 -9.16 10.34
CA LYS A 86 6.80 -10.61 10.32
C LYS A 86 5.96 -11.29 9.25
N ALA A 87 6.45 -12.42 8.76
CA ALA A 87 5.67 -13.27 7.87
C ALA A 87 4.29 -13.59 8.50
N GLY A 88 3.23 -13.39 7.72
CA GLY A 88 1.85 -13.57 8.16
C GLY A 88 1.18 -12.30 8.69
N GLU A 89 1.91 -11.21 8.94
CA GLU A 89 1.29 -9.92 9.29
C GLU A 89 0.54 -9.30 8.10
N GLU A 90 -0.60 -8.67 8.39
CA GLU A 90 -1.32 -7.83 7.45
C GLU A 90 -0.65 -6.46 7.36
N LEU A 91 -0.47 -5.96 6.14
CA LEU A 91 0.07 -4.63 5.86
C LEU A 91 -1.07 -3.62 5.86
N THR A 92 -0.98 -2.65 6.75
CA THR A 92 -1.95 -1.58 6.89
C THR A 92 -1.27 -0.22 6.88
N ALA A 93 -1.97 0.79 6.36
CA ALA A 93 -1.51 2.18 6.39
C ALA A 93 -2.63 3.10 6.84
N LYS A 94 -2.28 4.23 7.45
CA LYS A 94 -3.27 5.26 7.76
C LYS A 94 -3.76 5.89 6.45
N TYR A 95 -5.05 5.83 6.22
CA TYR A 95 -5.64 6.41 5.02
C TYR A 95 -5.57 7.94 5.12
N THR A 96 -4.68 8.54 4.34
CA THR A 96 -4.58 9.99 4.22
C THR A 96 -5.50 10.55 3.14
N LEU A 97 -5.73 9.78 2.07
CA LEU A 97 -6.50 10.21 0.91
C LEU A 97 -7.95 10.57 1.24
N TYR A 98 -8.62 9.87 2.16
CA TYR A 98 -10.04 10.15 2.46
C TYR A 98 -10.28 11.48 3.19
N LYS A 99 -9.26 12.07 3.82
CA LYS A 99 -9.36 13.44 4.36
C LYS A 99 -9.28 14.50 3.27
N ASP A 100 -8.70 14.18 2.11
CA ASP A 100 -8.56 15.07 0.95
C ASP A 100 -9.78 15.04 0.01
N PHE A 101 -10.83 14.25 0.33
CA PHE A 101 -12.08 14.15 -0.46
C PHE A 101 -13.30 14.83 0.20
N LYS A 102 -13.08 15.67 1.22
CA LYS A 102 -14.09 16.66 1.57
C LYS A 102 -13.93 17.84 0.63
N GLU A 103 -14.96 18.08 -0.18
CA GLU A 103 -15.19 19.39 -0.81
C GLU A 103 -15.16 20.52 0.23
#